data_AF-A0A0A1CDR8-F1
#
_entry.id   AF-A0A0A1CDR8-F1
#
_cell.length_a   1.000
_cell.length_b   1.000
_cell.length_c   1.000
_cell.angle_alpha   90.00
_cell.angle_beta   90.00
_cell.angle_gamma   90.00
#
_symmetry.space_group_name_H-M   'P 1'
#
loop_
_entity.id
_entity.type
_entity.pdbx_description
1 polymer ?
#
loop_
_entity_poly.entity_id
_entity_poly.type
_entity_poly.pdbx_seq_one_letter_code
_entity_poly.pdbx_strand_id
1 'polypeptide(L)'
;PPLKIRFIDNTDPGGIDHQIAQLGSELASTLVIVVSKSGGTPETRNGLLEVQKAFREAGLEFAKHGVAITQEKSLLDNTARIEGWLARFPMFDWVGGRTSEMSA
;
A
#
# COMPACT_ATOMS: atom_id res chain seq x y z
N PRO A 1 -10.76 14.45 13.57
CA PRO A 1 -9.48 14.12 14.26
C PRO A 1 -8.42 13.82 13.20
N PRO A 2 -7.12 14.05 13.46
CA PRO A 2 -6.06 13.63 12.54
C PRO A 2 -6.06 12.11 12.37
N LEU A 3 -5.74 11.63 11.16
CA LEU A 3 -5.61 10.20 10.88
C LEU A 3 -4.36 9.64 11.58
N LYS A 4 -4.47 8.44 12.14
CA LYS A 4 -3.34 7.71 12.71
C LYS A 4 -2.54 7.06 11.58
N ILE A 5 -1.23 7.32 11.53
CA ILE A 5 -0.34 6.80 10.50
C ILE A 5 0.39 5.56 11.04
N ARG A 6 0.55 4.54 10.20
CA ARG A 6 1.28 3.30 10.47
C ARG A 6 2.11 2.93 9.25
N PHE A 7 3.20 2.20 9.47
CA PHE A 7 4.12 1.80 8.40
C PHE A 7 4.33 0.29 8.41
N ILE A 8 4.38 -0.29 7.21
CA ILE A 8 4.88 -1.64 6.94
C ILE A 8 6.05 -1.46 5.98
N ASP A 9 7.27 -1.48 6.50
CA ASP A 9 8.52 -1.23 5.79
C ASP A 9 9.53 -2.38 5.90
N ASN A 10 9.13 -3.47 6.58
CA ASN A 10 9.92 -4.69 6.75
C ASN A 10 9.07 -5.90 6.35
N THR A 11 9.73 -7.02 6.04
CA THR A 11 9.09 -8.27 5.61
C THR A 11 8.86 -9.27 6.75
N ASP A 12 9.13 -8.90 8.00
CA ASP A 12 8.87 -9.74 9.17
C ASP A 12 7.35 -9.97 9.33
N PRO A 13 6.85 -11.20 9.12
CA PRO A 13 5.42 -11.50 9.22
C PRO A 13 4.84 -11.13 10.60
N GLY A 14 5.61 -11.34 11.68
CA GLY A 14 5.14 -11.01 13.03
C GLY A 14 4.92 -9.51 13.22
N GLY A 15 5.79 -8.68 12.62
CA GLY A 15 5.64 -7.23 12.61
C GLY A 15 4.41 -6.77 11.82
N ILE A 16 4.18 -7.37 10.65
CA ILE A 16 3.01 -7.07 9.80
C ILE A 16 1.71 -7.44 10.53
N ASP A 17 1.63 -8.67 11.03
CA ASP A 17 0.46 -9.17 11.77
C ASP A 17 0.16 -8.29 12.99
N HIS A 18 1.20 -7.87 13.71
CA HIS A 18 1.05 -6.98 14.85
C HIS A 18 0.46 -5.62 14.44
N GLN A 19 0.93 -5.01 13.34
CA GLN A 19 0.37 -3.74 12.85
C GLN A 19 -1.08 -3.87 12.41
N ILE A 20 -1.43 -4.94 11.69
CA ILE A 20 -2.80 -5.21 11.23
C ILE A 20 -3.72 -5.46 12.44
N ALA A 21 -3.30 -6.27 13.40
CA ALA A 21 -4.08 -6.57 14.60
C ALA A 21 -4.41 -5.31 15.42
N GLN A 22 -3.49 -4.33 15.46
CA GLN A 22 -3.71 -3.06 16.14
C GLN A 22 -4.76 -2.15 15.49
N LEU A 23 -5.18 -2.42 14.24
CA LEU A 23 -6.29 -1.68 13.61
C LEU A 23 -7.64 -2.18 14.12
N GLY A 24 -7.80 -3.49 14.36
CA GLY A 24 -9.06 -4.07 14.79
C GLY A 24 -10.23 -3.64 13.89
N SER A 25 -11.27 -3.04 14.46
CA SER A 25 -12.42 -2.52 13.72
C SER A 25 -12.11 -1.30 12.85
N GLU A 26 -11.03 -0.56 13.11
CA GLU A 26 -10.61 0.59 12.30
C GLU A 26 -10.14 0.19 10.89
N LEU A 27 -9.89 -1.11 10.65
CA LEU A 27 -9.54 -1.64 9.33
C LEU A 27 -10.55 -1.22 8.26
N ALA A 28 -11.85 -1.24 8.60
CA ALA A 28 -12.95 -0.84 7.71
C ALA A 28 -12.96 0.66 7.36
N SER A 29 -12.17 1.47 8.06
CA SER A 29 -12.00 2.91 7.81
C SER A 29 -10.56 3.29 7.45
N THR A 30 -9.70 2.29 7.20
CA THR A 30 -8.28 2.51 6.92
C THR A 30 -8.04 2.75 5.44
N LEU A 31 -7.26 3.79 5.11
CA LEU A 31 -6.70 4.01 3.78
C LEU A 31 -5.32 3.35 3.71
N VAL A 32 -5.04 2.59 2.66
CA VAL A 32 -3.77 1.90 2.44
C VAL A 32 -3.03 2.55 1.28
N ILE A 33 -1.84 3.09 1.55
CA ILE A 33 -0.97 3.69 0.52
C ILE A 33 0.18 2.73 0.26
N VAL A 34 0.27 2.24 -0.98
CA VAL A 34 1.31 1.30 -1.43
C VAL A 34 2.34 2.08 -2.25
N VAL A 35 3.55 2.19 -1.74
CA VAL A 35 4.62 2.99 -2.35
C VAL A 35 5.73 2.07 -2.87
N SER A 36 5.91 2.03 -4.18
CA SER A 36 7.04 1.35 -4.82
C SER A 36 7.29 1.97 -6.18
N LYS A 37 8.43 2.65 -6.35
CA LYS A 37 8.79 3.28 -7.63
C LYS A 37 8.79 2.27 -8.78
N SER A 38 9.53 1.17 -8.61
CA SER A 38 9.62 0.11 -9.61
C SER A 38 8.32 -0.69 -9.77
N GLY A 39 7.42 -0.60 -8.78
CA GLY A 39 6.19 -1.39 -8.68
C GLY A 39 6.42 -2.88 -8.43
N GLY A 40 7.68 -3.32 -8.28
CA GLY A 40 8.06 -4.72 -8.16
C GLY A 40 8.88 -5.05 -6.91
N THR A 41 9.02 -4.12 -5.97
CA THR A 41 9.75 -4.33 -4.71
C THR A 41 9.14 -5.52 -3.94
N PRO A 42 9.88 -6.63 -3.73
CA PRO A 42 9.34 -7.83 -3.08
C PRO A 42 8.79 -7.58 -1.68
N GLU A 43 9.48 -6.76 -0.89
CA GLU A 43 9.09 -6.43 0.49
C GLU A 43 7.74 -5.70 0.51
N THR A 44 7.58 -4.66 -0.32
CA THR A 44 6.30 -3.94 -0.48
C THR A 44 5.20 -4.86 -0.97
N ARG A 45 5.51 -5.77 -1.91
CA ARG A 45 4.54 -6.74 -2.43
C ARG A 45 4.08 -7.72 -1.34
N ASN A 46 4.98 -8.21 -0.51
CA ASN A 46 4.64 -9.11 0.59
C ASN A 46 3.70 -8.42 1.59
N GLY A 47 4.04 -7.19 2.00
CA GLY A 47 3.17 -6.39 2.86
C GLY A 47 1.79 -6.14 2.25
N LEU A 48 1.74 -5.82 0.95
CA LEU A 48 0.47 -5.67 0.21
C LEU A 48 -0.38 -6.94 0.27
N LEU A 49 0.22 -8.12 0.04
CA LEU A 49 -0.52 -9.39 0.02
C LEU A 49 -1.10 -9.73 1.40
N GLU A 50 -0.36 -9.50 2.49
CA GLU A 50 -0.87 -9.72 3.85
C GLU A 50 -2.00 -8.74 4.19
N VAL A 51 -1.88 -7.47 3.81
CA VAL A 51 -2.97 -6.50 3.99
C VAL A 51 -4.19 -6.88 3.17
N GLN A 52 -4.04 -7.23 1.89
CA GLN A 52 -5.15 -7.69 1.06
C GLN A 52 -5.84 -8.94 1.62
N LYS A 53 -5.08 -9.86 2.22
CA LYS A 53 -5.59 -11.03 2.92
C LYS A 53 -6.43 -10.61 4.13
N ALA A 54 -5.92 -9.72 4.98
CA ALA A 54 -6.65 -9.22 6.15
C ALA A 54 -7.97 -8.51 5.77
N PHE A 55 -7.95 -7.70 4.71
CA PHE A 55 -9.18 -7.08 4.17
C PHE A 55 -10.19 -8.14 3.72
N ARG A 56 -9.74 -9.17 3.00
CA ARG A 56 -10.59 -10.27 2.53
C ARG A 56 -11.20 -11.06 3.69
N GLU A 57 -10.41 -11.38 4.71
CA GLU A 57 -10.85 -12.07 5.92
C GLU A 57 -11.89 -11.25 6.71
N ALA A 58 -11.78 -9.92 6.67
CA ALA A 58 -12.76 -9.00 7.23
C ALA A 58 -13.98 -8.72 6.32
N GLY A 59 -14.05 -9.32 5.12
CA GLY A 59 -15.13 -9.09 4.15
C GLY A 59 -15.09 -7.71 3.48
N LEU A 60 -13.93 -7.05 3.46
CA LEU A 60 -13.71 -5.72 2.89
C LEU A 60 -13.10 -5.82 1.48
N GLU A 61 -13.49 -4.90 0.61
CA GLU A 61 -12.93 -4.79 -0.74
C GLU A 61 -11.70 -3.87 -0.73
N PHE A 62 -10.50 -4.44 -0.81
CA PHE A 62 -9.24 -3.66 -0.76
C PHE A 62 -9.18 -2.51 -1.79
N ALA A 63 -9.72 -2.70 -3.00
CA ALA A 63 -9.71 -1.68 -4.05
C ALA A 63 -10.38 -0.35 -3.61
N LYS A 64 -11.35 -0.40 -2.69
CA LYS A 64 -12.01 0.78 -2.09
C LYS A 64 -11.19 1.48 -1.02
N HIS A 65 -10.00 0.98 -0.71
CA HIS A 65 -9.10 1.46 0.34
C HIS A 65 -7.65 1.67 -0.16
N GLY A 66 -7.29 1.07 -1.29
CA GLY A 66 -5.93 1.12 -1.84
C GLY A 66 -5.66 2.36 -2.67
N VAL A 67 -4.47 2.93 -2.50
CA VAL A 67 -3.86 3.96 -3.35
C VAL A 67 -2.45 3.49 -3.72
N ALA A 68 -2.06 3.67 -4.98
CA ALA A 68 -0.70 3.35 -5.43
C ALA A 68 0.12 4.62 -5.67
N ILE A 69 1.37 4.64 -5.19
CA ILE A 69 2.39 5.64 -5.57
C ILE A 69 3.53 4.89 -6.25
N THR A 70 3.63 5.05 -7.56
CA THR A 70 4.50 4.19 -8.39
C THR A 70 4.76 4.81 -9.76
N GLN A 71 5.75 4.30 -10.48
CA GLN A 71 5.98 4.73 -11.86
C GLN A 71 4.85 4.23 -12.78
N GLU A 72 4.44 5.06 -13.75
CA GLU A 72 3.46 4.65 -14.75
C GLU A 72 3.90 3.36 -15.48
N LYS A 73 2.93 2.49 -15.76
CA LYS A 73 3.12 1.18 -16.41
C LYS A 73 3.96 0.18 -15.60
N SER A 74 4.29 0.48 -14.34
CA SER A 74 4.89 -0.50 -13.43
C SER A 74 3.92 -1.67 -13.16
N LEU A 75 4.41 -2.72 -12.51
CA LEU A 75 3.55 -3.83 -12.09
C LEU A 75 2.45 -3.34 -11.13
N LEU A 76 2.82 -2.56 -10.11
CA LEU A 76 1.89 -1.97 -9.15
C LEU A 76 0.87 -1.03 -9.83
N ASP A 77 1.30 -0.22 -10.81
CA ASP A 77 0.42 0.68 -11.56
C ASP A 77 -0.65 -0.11 -12.33
N ASN A 78 -0.22 -1.17 -13.00
CA ASN A 78 -1.12 -2.05 -13.74
C ASN A 78 -2.07 -2.80 -12.81
N THR A 79 -1.59 -3.31 -11.67
CA THR A 79 -2.43 -3.95 -10.65
C THR A 79 -3.51 -2.99 -10.16
N ALA A 80 -3.12 -1.79 -9.73
CA ALA A 80 -4.04 -0.79 -9.22
C ALA A 80 -5.08 -0.35 -10.27
N ARG A 81 -4.67 -0.25 -11.54
CA ARG A 81 -5.56 0.06 -12.67
C ARG A 81 -6.54 -1.07 -12.98
N ILE A 82 -6.07 -2.32 -13.00
CA ILE A 82 -6.89 -3.49 -13.34
C ILE A 82 -7.89 -3.80 -12.22
N GLU A 83 -7.45 -3.69 -10.97
CA GLU A 83 -8.28 -3.95 -9.78
C GLU A 83 -9.17 -2.76 -9.40
N GLY A 84 -8.98 -1.58 -10.01
CA GLY A 84 -9.82 -0.40 -9.79
C GLY A 84 -9.61 0.26 -8.43
N TRP A 85 -8.35 0.43 -8.02
CA TRP A 85 -7.99 1.10 -6.76
C TRP A 85 -8.40 2.58 -6.78
N LEU A 86 -8.57 3.19 -5.60
CA LEU A 86 -9.09 4.56 -5.44
C LEU A 86 -8.33 5.61 -6.26
N ALA A 87 -7.00 5.53 -6.25
CA ALA A 87 -6.14 6.48 -6.94
C ALA A 87 -4.76 5.89 -7.24
N ARG A 88 -4.09 6.50 -8.22
CA ARG A 88 -2.70 6.24 -8.57
C ARG A 88 -1.99 7.57 -8.70
N PHE A 89 -0.85 7.73 -8.03
CA PHE A 89 -0.01 8.90 -8.12
C PHE A 89 1.34 8.52 -8.77
N PRO A 90 1.73 9.19 -9.87
CA PRO A 90 2.92 8.82 -10.60
C PRO A 90 4.19 9.24 -9.84
N MET A 91 5.16 8.32 -9.76
CA MET A 91 6.53 8.61 -9.37
C MET A 91 7.42 8.65 -10.62
N PHE A 92 8.09 9.77 -10.84
CA PHE A 92 8.90 9.97 -12.03
C PHE A 92 10.27 9.28 -11.96
N ASP A 93 10.83 8.96 -13.11
CA ASP A 93 12.15 8.33 -13.25
C ASP A 93 13.29 9.19 -12.68
N TRP A 94 13.20 10.52 -12.81
CA TRP A 94 14.16 11.47 -12.28
C TRP A 94 14.06 11.71 -10.76
N VAL A 95 13.03 11.19 -10.07
CA VAL A 95 12.92 11.23 -8.61
C VAL A 95 13.51 9.96 -8.00
N GLY A 96 14.68 10.03 -7.38
CA GLY A 96 15.29 8.91 -6.67
C GLY A 96 14.53 8.55 -5.38
N GLY A 97 14.47 7.27 -5.02
CA GLY A 97 13.72 6.82 -3.83
C GLY A 97 14.23 7.37 -2.48
N ARG A 98 15.51 7.74 -2.39
CA ARG A 98 16.08 8.41 -1.20
C ARG A 98 15.88 9.93 -1.21
N THR A 99 15.32 10.49 -2.27
CA THR A 99 15.09 11.93 -2.46
C THR A 99 13.65 12.22 -2.87
N SER A 100 12.72 11.32 -2.50
CA SER A 100 11.31 11.35 -2.93
C SER A 100 10.34 11.87 -1.85
N GLU A 101 10.83 12.32 -0.69
CA GLU A 101 9.97 12.78 0.41
C GLU A 101 9.05 13.94 0.02
N MET A 102 9.56 14.86 -0.82
CA MET A 102 8.79 16.00 -1.33
C MET A 102 8.01 15.68 -2.61
N SER A 103 7.94 14.40 -2.99
CA SER A 103 7.15 13.94 -4.14
C SER A 103 5.72 13.57 -3.71
N ALA A 104 5.02 12.80 -4.55
CA ALA A 104 3.64 12.38 -4.29
C ALA A 104 3.52 11.47 -3.07
#